data_AF-A0A822CVQ7-F1
#
_entry.id   AF-A0A822CVQ7-F1
#
_cell.length_a   1.000
_cell.length_b   1.000
_cell.length_c   1.000
_cell.angle_alpha   90.00
_cell.angle_beta   90.00
_cell.angle_gamma   90.00
#
_symmetry.space_group_name_H-M   'P 1'
#
loop_
_entity.id
_entity.type
_entity.pdbx_description
1 polymer ?
#
loop_
_entity_poly.entity_id
_entity_poly.type
_entity_poly.pdbx_seq_one_letter_code
_entity_poly.pdbx_strand_id
1 'polypeptide(L)'
;PSKNALGHIFNAYPSPTLIHLKDPISIDIIWSITSIMMEITNLTFSLDIFYNDDSISSHTWSLNILVTQPKRIIDRLFYIILPFLVIFISIQMGILLDTKILIDLVKNPKPVIVGFISQYGLMPFLAMAIAKIFHYSPLYSLALFIIGCCPGSGASNQWTLLFDGDVNLSAVMSFVSTASSFVMMPLYFYTIGRIYMRELSISVPFLGLLRSLALVVLPYSIGIGISHCSPKTRSIVQTLV
;
A
#
# COMPACT_ATOMS: atom_id res chain seq x y z
N PRO A 1 -1.75 -20.17 20.47
CA PRO A 1 -0.56 -20.18 19.57
C PRO A 1 -1.01 -20.44 18.11
N SER A 2 -1.64 -19.49 17.41
CA SER A 2 -1.16 -18.17 16.97
C SER A 2 0.12 -18.26 16.13
N LYS A 3 -0.03 -17.80 14.88
CA LYS A 3 0.92 -17.54 13.78
C LYS A 3 0.92 -18.60 12.65
N ASN A 4 0.60 -18.10 11.43
CA ASN A 4 0.84 -18.66 10.08
C ASN A 4 -0.38 -18.82 9.15
N ALA A 5 -1.46 -18.05 9.33
CA ALA A 5 -2.66 -18.17 8.48
C ALA A 5 -2.76 -17.20 7.28
N LEU A 6 -1.71 -16.44 6.92
CA LEU A 6 -1.82 -15.40 5.87
C LEU A 6 -0.63 -15.36 4.88
N GLY A 7 -0.01 -16.51 4.60
CA GLY A 7 1.18 -16.59 3.74
C GLY A 7 1.26 -17.82 2.85
N HIS A 8 0.15 -18.50 2.55
CA HIS A 8 0.16 -19.55 1.52
C HIS A 8 0.15 -18.91 0.13
N ILE A 9 1.34 -18.44 -0.29
CA ILE A 9 1.70 -18.38 -1.70
C ILE A 9 1.60 -19.84 -2.18
N PHE A 10 0.59 -20.15 -3.00
CA PHE A 10 0.41 -21.46 -3.61
C PHE A 10 1.53 -21.73 -4.62
N ASN A 11 2.75 -21.98 -4.15
CA ASN A 11 3.77 -22.66 -4.93
C ASN A 11 3.51 -24.16 -4.79
N ALA A 12 2.64 -24.68 -5.64
CA ALA A 12 2.57 -26.13 -5.85
C ALA A 12 3.75 -26.50 -6.75
N TYR A 13 4.80 -27.07 -6.15
CA TYR A 13 5.78 -27.87 -6.87
C TYR A 13 5.29 -29.32 -6.83
N PRO A 14 4.72 -29.83 -7.92
CA PRO A 14 4.38 -31.24 -8.02
C PRO A 14 5.67 -32.04 -8.09
N SER A 15 5.64 -33.27 -7.56
CA SER A 15 6.67 -34.25 -7.84
C SER A 15 6.80 -34.44 -9.35
N PRO A 16 8.02 -34.41 -9.92
CA PRO A 16 8.23 -34.60 -11.36
C PRO A 16 7.63 -35.94 -11.79
N THR A 17 6.78 -35.90 -12.83
CA THR A 17 6.23 -37.13 -13.40
C THR A 17 7.23 -37.64 -14.43
N LEU A 18 8.04 -38.61 -14.01
CA LEU A 18 9.05 -39.29 -14.82
C LEU A 18 8.37 -40.35 -15.70
N ILE A 19 8.48 -40.21 -17.03
CA ILE A 19 7.99 -41.21 -17.97
C ILE A 19 9.19 -41.83 -18.70
N HIS A 20 9.51 -43.08 -18.36
CA HIS A 20 10.53 -43.87 -19.05
C HIS A 20 9.93 -44.46 -20.33
N LEU A 21 10.35 -43.95 -21.50
CA LEU A 21 9.85 -44.42 -22.79
C LEU A 21 10.67 -45.59 -23.35
N LYS A 22 12.02 -45.54 -23.21
CA LYS A 22 12.96 -46.62 -23.54
C LYS A 22 14.39 -46.19 -23.19
N ASP A 23 15.22 -47.03 -22.57
CA ASP A 23 16.64 -46.72 -22.38
C ASP A 23 17.30 -46.40 -23.74
N PRO A 24 18.00 -45.24 -23.90
CA PRO A 24 18.51 -44.31 -22.88
C PRO A 24 17.74 -42.96 -22.80
N ILE A 25 16.46 -42.90 -23.17
CA ILE A 25 15.65 -41.67 -23.24
C ILE A 25 14.67 -41.61 -22.06
N SER A 26 14.81 -40.58 -21.23
CA SER A 26 13.88 -40.21 -20.15
C SER A 26 13.25 -38.84 -20.43
N ILE A 27 11.98 -38.68 -20.05
CA ILE A 27 11.27 -37.41 -20.17
C ILE A 27 10.78 -36.99 -18.78
N ASP A 28 11.14 -35.77 -18.38
CA ASP A 28 10.67 -35.14 -17.16
C ASP A 28 9.70 -34.03 -17.52
N ILE A 29 8.52 -34.10 -16.92
CA ILE A 29 7.53 -33.04 -17.02
C ILE A 29 7.44 -32.37 -15.66
N ILE A 30 7.88 -31.12 -15.60
CA ILE A 30 7.82 -30.28 -14.41
C ILE A 30 6.86 -29.13 -14.69
N TRP A 31 5.83 -28.98 -13.87
CA TRP A 31 4.98 -27.79 -13.90
C TRP A 31 5.13 -27.04 -12.59
N SER A 32 5.13 -25.72 -12.65
CA SER A 32 5.20 -24.84 -11.48
C SER A 32 4.13 -23.77 -11.58
N ILE A 33 3.41 -23.56 -10.48
CA ILE A 33 2.44 -22.49 -10.33
C ILE A 33 3.11 -21.38 -9.55
N THR A 34 3.30 -20.20 -10.16
CA THR A 34 3.84 -19.03 -9.48
C THR A 34 2.83 -17.89 -9.52
N SER A 35 2.43 -17.41 -8.34
CA SER A 35 1.52 -16.27 -8.23
C SER A 35 2.31 -14.98 -8.06
N ILE A 36 2.11 -14.02 -8.96
CA ILE A 36 2.78 -12.71 -8.94
C ILE A 36 1.90 -11.67 -8.22
N MET A 37 0.58 -11.80 -8.35
CA MET A 37 -0.44 -10.98 -7.70
C MET A 37 -1.57 -11.87 -7.20
N MET A 38 -2.34 -11.41 -6.20
CA MET A 38 -3.54 -12.13 -5.72
C MET A 38 -4.55 -12.48 -6.83
N GLU A 39 -4.46 -11.82 -8.00
CA GLU A 39 -5.36 -11.97 -9.15
C GLU A 39 -4.68 -12.57 -10.40
N ILE A 40 -3.35 -12.60 -10.48
CA ILE A 40 -2.59 -13.07 -11.66
C ILE A 40 -1.61 -14.17 -11.24
N THR A 41 -1.82 -15.36 -11.79
CA THR A 41 -0.98 -16.54 -11.55
C THR A 41 -0.44 -17.06 -12.87
N ASN A 42 0.88 -17.20 -12.97
CA ASN A 42 1.54 -17.77 -14.13
C ASN A 42 1.71 -19.27 -13.90
N LEU A 43 1.11 -20.06 -14.78
CA LEU A 43 1.42 -21.48 -14.92
C LEU A 43 2.59 -21.62 -15.87
N THR A 44 3.71 -22.12 -15.36
CA THR A 44 4.86 -22.49 -16.19
C THR A 44 4.92 -24.00 -16.32
N PHE A 45 4.92 -24.50 -17.54
CA PHE A 45 5.13 -25.90 -17.89
C PHE A 45 6.51 -26.03 -18.51
N SER A 46 7.41 -26.79 -17.89
CA SER A 46 8.72 -27.13 -18.46
C SER A 46 8.72 -28.61 -18.83
N LEU A 47 9.07 -28.88 -20.08
CA LEU A 47 9.33 -30.21 -20.60
C LEU A 47 10.82 -30.35 -20.81
N ASP A 48 11.46 -31.20 -20.01
CA ASP A 48 12.88 -31.49 -20.12
C ASP A 48 13.06 -32.91 -20.69
N ILE A 49 13.68 -33.00 -21.86
CA ILE A 49 13.99 -34.28 -22.53
C ILE A 49 15.44 -34.62 -22.21
N PHE A 50 15.66 -35.76 -21.55
CA PHE A 50 16.95 -36.28 -21.15
C PHE A 50 17.36 -37.46 -22.05
N TYR A 51 18.64 -37.49 -22.42
CA TYR A 51 19.28 -38.61 -23.11
C TYR A 51 20.59 -38.92 -22.40
N ASN A 52 20.69 -40.11 -21.82
CA ASN A 52 21.89 -40.54 -21.12
C ASN A 52 22.35 -39.53 -20.03
N ASP A 53 21.41 -39.09 -19.20
CA ASP A 53 21.53 -38.07 -18.14
C ASP A 53 21.84 -36.63 -18.57
N ASP A 54 22.06 -36.37 -19.87
CA ASP A 54 22.22 -35.01 -20.41
C ASP A 54 20.89 -34.47 -20.98
N SER A 55 20.53 -33.23 -20.63
CA SER A 55 19.32 -32.56 -21.14
C SER A 55 19.53 -32.07 -22.57
N ILE A 56 18.78 -32.62 -23.52
CA ILE A 56 18.90 -32.25 -24.95
C ILE A 56 18.09 -31.00 -25.28
N SER A 57 16.90 -30.85 -24.69
CA SER A 57 16.01 -29.73 -24.99
C SER A 57 15.03 -29.50 -23.85
N SER A 58 15.09 -28.31 -23.27
CA SER A 58 14.11 -27.79 -22.30
C SER A 58 13.13 -26.87 -23.03
N HIS A 59 11.86 -27.24 -23.09
CA HIS A 59 10.81 -26.39 -23.64
C HIS A 59 9.89 -25.89 -22.54
N THR A 60 9.88 -24.57 -22.33
CA THR A 60 9.07 -23.94 -21.28
C THR A 60 7.92 -23.15 -21.90
N TRP A 61 6.68 -23.52 -21.56
CA TRP A 61 5.47 -22.77 -21.86
C TRP A 61 4.99 -22.00 -20.63
N SER A 62 4.73 -20.71 -20.76
CA SER A 62 4.12 -19.89 -19.71
C SER A 62 2.71 -19.47 -20.10
N LEU A 63 1.71 -19.88 -19.32
CA LEU A 63 0.32 -19.46 -19.45
C LEU A 63 -0.06 -18.55 -18.30
N ASN A 64 -0.43 -17.31 -18.61
CA ASN A 64 -0.94 -16.36 -17.62
C ASN A 64 -2.42 -16.68 -17.35
N ILE A 65 -2.73 -17.21 -16.17
CA ILE A 65 -4.09 -17.46 -15.73
C ILE A 65 -4.53 -16.33 -14.80
N LEU A 66 -5.65 -15.70 -15.15
CA LEU A 66 -6.30 -14.74 -14.27
C LEU A 66 -7.11 -15.55 -13.24
N VAL A 67 -6.64 -15.61 -12.01
CA VAL A 67 -7.32 -16.34 -10.93
C VAL A 67 -8.47 -15.48 -10.47
N THR A 68 -9.65 -15.74 -11.03
CA THR A 68 -10.89 -15.14 -10.54
C THR A 68 -11.22 -15.75 -9.17
N GLN A 69 -10.85 -15.07 -8.08
CA GLN A 69 -11.35 -15.46 -6.78
C GLN A 69 -12.89 -15.36 -6.76
N PRO A 70 -13.60 -16.37 -6.21
CA PRO A 70 -15.05 -16.27 -6.08
C PRO A 70 -15.35 -15.07 -5.18
N LYS A 71 -16.08 -14.07 -5.70
CA LYS A 71 -16.45 -12.86 -4.96
C LYS A 71 -17.18 -13.27 -3.69
N ARG A 72 -16.50 -13.25 -2.54
CA ARG A 72 -17.11 -13.62 -1.26
C ARG A 72 -18.00 -12.47 -0.82
N ILE A 73 -19.05 -12.78 -0.06
CA ILE A 73 -19.91 -11.74 0.53
C ILE A 73 -19.07 -10.77 1.39
N ILE A 74 -18.02 -11.31 2.02
CA ILE A 74 -17.06 -10.59 2.86
C ILE A 74 -16.33 -9.52 2.06
N ASP A 75 -15.90 -9.81 0.83
CA ASP A 75 -15.19 -8.83 -0.01
C ASP A 75 -16.12 -7.66 -0.34
N ARG A 76 -17.39 -7.94 -0.66
CA ARG A 76 -18.39 -6.90 -0.91
C ARG A 76 -18.61 -6.02 0.31
N LEU A 77 -18.75 -6.63 1.49
CA LEU A 77 -18.88 -5.89 2.74
C LEU A 77 -17.65 -5.03 3.01
N PHE A 78 -16.45 -5.57 2.80
CA PHE A 78 -15.19 -4.84 2.96
C PHE A 78 -15.11 -3.62 2.04
N TYR A 79 -15.43 -3.79 0.75
CA TYR A 79 -15.44 -2.69 -0.22
C TYR A 79 -16.47 -1.59 0.09
N ILE A 80 -17.52 -1.89 0.84
CA ILE A 80 -18.51 -0.90 1.28
C ILE A 80 -18.05 -0.25 2.60
N ILE A 81 -17.69 -1.04 3.61
CA ILE A 81 -17.39 -0.54 4.96
C ILE A 81 -16.11 0.32 4.97
N LEU A 82 -15.09 -0.07 4.22
CA LEU A 82 -13.80 0.61 4.20
C LEU A 82 -13.89 2.10 3.81
N PRO A 83 -14.50 2.50 2.67
CA PRO A 83 -14.62 3.91 2.33
C PRO A 83 -15.48 4.69 3.33
N PHE A 84 -16.55 4.08 3.89
CA PHE A 84 -17.32 4.72 4.95
C PHE A 84 -16.48 5.01 6.19
N LEU A 85 -15.65 4.05 6.61
CA LEU A 85 -14.73 4.22 7.74
C LEU A 85 -13.70 5.32 7.47
N VAL A 86 -13.11 5.33 6.27
CA VAL A 86 -12.14 6.36 5.86
C VAL A 86 -12.77 7.75 5.87
N ILE A 87 -13.98 7.89 5.34
CA ILE A 87 -14.74 9.15 5.37
C ILE A 87 -14.99 9.59 6.81
N PHE A 88 -15.47 8.69 7.67
CA PHE A 88 -15.77 8.99 9.07
C PHE A 88 -14.52 9.49 9.82
N ILE A 89 -13.40 8.77 9.71
CA ILE A 89 -12.12 9.15 10.33
C ILE A 89 -11.62 10.49 9.78
N SER A 90 -11.75 10.72 8.47
CA SER A 90 -11.31 11.97 7.83
C SER A 90 -12.11 13.17 8.34
N ILE A 91 -13.44 13.03 8.51
CA ILE A 91 -14.29 14.09 9.10
C ILE A 91 -13.90 14.33 10.56
N GLN A 92 -13.75 13.26 11.35
CA GLN A 92 -13.37 13.35 12.75
C GLN A 92 -12.07 14.14 12.92
N MET A 93 -11.08 13.82 12.08
CA MET A 93 -9.80 14.53 12.07
C MET A 93 -9.90 15.99 11.65
N GLY A 94 -10.75 16.30 10.66
CA GLY A 94 -11.03 17.67 10.28
C GLY A 94 -11.68 18.47 11.42
N ILE A 95 -12.59 17.86 12.19
CA ILE A 95 -13.29 18.51 13.31
C ILE A 95 -12.31 18.84 14.46
N LEU A 96 -11.33 17.98 14.70
CA LEU A 96 -10.34 18.15 15.77
C LEU A 96 -9.36 19.31 15.52
N LEU A 97 -9.26 19.80 14.28
CA LEU A 97 -8.36 20.87 13.90
C LEU A 97 -8.81 22.23 14.48
N ASP A 98 -7.89 22.92 15.15
CA ASP A 98 -8.10 24.30 15.60
C ASP A 98 -7.76 25.30 14.50
N THR A 99 -8.76 26.02 14.01
CA THR A 99 -8.57 27.04 12.97
C THR A 99 -7.71 28.22 13.43
N LYS A 100 -7.66 28.54 14.73
CA LYS A 100 -6.81 29.63 15.24
C LYS A 100 -5.32 29.28 15.16
N ILE A 101 -5.01 28.02 15.44
CA ILE A 101 -3.63 27.50 15.42
C ILE A 101 -3.12 27.44 13.97
N LEU A 102 -4.00 27.15 13.02
CA LEU A 102 -3.68 27.23 11.59
C LEU A 102 -3.25 28.64 11.16
N ILE A 103 -3.86 29.70 11.73
CA ILE A 103 -3.50 31.09 11.42
C ILE A 103 -2.13 31.44 12.02
N ASP A 104 -1.86 31.01 13.25
CA ASP A 104 -0.56 31.27 13.89
C ASP A 104 0.59 30.48 13.23
N LEU A 105 0.28 29.36 12.60
CA LEU A 105 1.22 28.60 11.77
C LEU A 105 1.73 29.39 10.56
N VAL A 106 0.84 30.15 9.91
CA VAL A 106 1.21 30.98 8.76
C VAL A 106 2.24 32.03 9.17
N LYS A 107 2.22 32.44 10.44
CA LYS A 107 3.20 33.39 11.00
C LYS A 107 4.54 32.73 11.31
N ASN A 108 4.57 31.44 11.68
CA ASN A 108 5.79 30.70 12.03
C ASN A 108 5.82 29.28 11.43
N PRO A 109 6.19 29.12 10.14
CA PRO A 109 6.10 27.83 9.45
C PRO A 109 7.30 26.89 9.72
N LYS A 110 8.31 27.33 10.47
CA LYS A 110 9.55 26.54 10.73
C LYS A 110 9.28 25.09 11.17
N PRO A 111 8.46 24.83 12.21
CA PRO A 111 8.23 23.45 12.64
C PRO A 111 7.54 22.63 11.54
N VAL A 112 6.57 23.21 10.82
CA VAL A 112 5.83 22.56 9.72
C VAL A 112 6.73 22.08 8.61
N ILE A 113 7.67 22.92 8.20
CA ILE A 113 8.61 22.59 7.13
C ILE A 113 9.44 21.38 7.53
N VAL A 114 9.91 21.31 8.78
CA VAL A 114 10.68 20.16 9.28
C VAL A 114 9.82 18.89 9.26
N GLY A 115 8.58 18.95 9.74
CA GLY A 115 7.67 17.80 9.70
C GLY A 115 7.30 17.39 8.28
N PHE A 116 7.11 18.33 7.37
CA PHE A 116 6.85 18.08 5.95
C PHE A 116 8.02 17.36 5.28
N ILE A 117 9.25 17.84 5.50
CA ILE A 117 10.48 17.20 5.00
C ILE A 117 10.66 15.82 5.63
N SER A 118 10.30 15.63 6.91
CA SER A 118 10.34 14.30 7.51
C SER A 118 9.31 13.35 6.89
N GLN A 119 8.07 13.81 6.70
CA GLN A 119 6.99 12.99 6.18
C GLN A 119 7.18 12.62 4.72
N TYR A 120 7.48 13.59 3.86
CA TYR A 120 7.60 13.34 2.43
C TYR A 120 9.04 13.18 1.97
N GLY A 121 10.03 13.67 2.70
CA GLY A 121 11.44 13.51 2.36
C GLY A 121 12.11 12.31 3.04
N LEU A 122 11.86 12.05 4.32
CA LEU A 122 12.52 10.93 5.01
C LEU A 122 11.75 9.61 4.87
N MET A 123 10.43 9.58 5.09
CA MET A 123 9.69 8.31 5.09
C MET A 123 9.74 7.52 3.77
N PRO A 124 9.54 8.13 2.58
CA PRO A 124 9.57 7.36 1.32
C PRO A 124 10.94 6.76 1.05
N PHE A 125 12.00 7.51 1.34
CA PHE A 125 13.38 7.05 1.14
C PHE A 125 13.77 5.99 2.16
N LEU A 126 13.28 6.10 3.40
CA LEU A 126 13.45 5.06 4.41
C LEU A 126 12.74 3.77 3.99
N ALA A 127 11.53 3.86 3.45
CA ALA A 127 10.80 2.70 2.91
C ALA A 127 11.59 2.02 1.78
N MET A 128 12.18 2.78 0.86
CA MET A 128 13.04 2.24 -0.19
C MET A 128 14.32 1.60 0.36
N ALA A 129 14.95 2.24 1.35
CA ALA A 129 16.16 1.73 1.98
C ALA A 129 15.88 0.39 2.67
N ILE A 130 14.79 0.29 3.43
CA ILE A 130 14.35 -0.96 4.07
C ILE A 130 14.09 -2.03 3.01
N ALA A 131 13.33 -1.71 1.94
CA ALA A 131 13.06 -2.66 0.87
C ALA A 131 14.33 -3.22 0.24
N LYS A 132 15.37 -2.38 0.05
CA LYS A 132 16.66 -2.78 -0.50
C LYS A 132 17.50 -3.60 0.48
N ILE A 133 17.53 -3.23 1.76
CA ILE A 133 18.29 -3.96 2.80
C ILE A 133 17.74 -5.38 2.99
N PHE A 134 16.42 -5.54 2.98
CA PHE A 134 15.76 -6.83 3.16
C PHE A 134 15.54 -7.61 1.85
N HIS A 135 16.04 -7.11 0.72
CA HIS A 135 15.90 -7.73 -0.59
C HIS A 135 14.45 -8.14 -0.93
N TYR A 136 13.49 -7.26 -0.63
CA TYR A 136 12.09 -7.54 -0.91
C TYR A 136 11.80 -7.64 -2.40
N SER A 137 10.84 -8.48 -2.78
CA SER A 137 10.39 -8.55 -4.17
C SER A 137 9.89 -7.18 -4.64
N PRO A 138 9.90 -6.90 -5.96
CA PRO A 138 9.48 -5.61 -6.50
C PRO A 138 8.06 -5.22 -6.05
N LEU A 139 7.17 -6.21 -5.89
CA LEU A 139 5.81 -6.02 -5.38
C LEU A 139 5.79 -5.50 -3.94
N TYR A 140 6.48 -6.17 -3.02
CA TYR A 140 6.49 -5.76 -1.61
C TYR A 140 7.23 -4.44 -1.43
N SER A 141 8.27 -4.20 -2.21
CA SER A 141 9.00 -2.94 -2.25
C SER A 141 8.10 -1.77 -2.66
N LEU A 142 7.30 -1.98 -3.70
CA LEU A 142 6.31 -0.99 -4.15
C LEU A 142 5.25 -0.75 -3.07
N ALA A 143 4.69 -1.80 -2.46
CA ALA A 143 3.68 -1.64 -1.41
C ALA A 143 4.23 -0.86 -0.20
N LEU A 144 5.47 -1.16 0.22
CA LEU A 144 6.15 -0.45 1.30
C LEU A 144 6.42 1.02 0.95
N PHE A 145 6.85 1.28 -0.28
CA PHE A 145 7.03 2.64 -0.79
C PHE A 145 5.73 3.45 -0.78
N ILE A 146 4.62 2.85 -1.21
CA ILE A 146 3.30 3.48 -1.19
C ILE A 146 2.88 3.82 0.24
N ILE A 147 3.08 2.90 1.20
CA ILE A 147 2.83 3.15 2.62
C ILE A 147 3.66 4.33 3.13
N GLY A 148 4.95 4.40 2.76
CA GLY A 148 5.84 5.49 3.14
C GLY A 148 5.46 6.85 2.54
N CYS A 149 4.75 6.88 1.41
CA CYS A 149 4.26 8.12 0.79
C CYS A 149 2.93 8.61 1.39
N CYS A 150 2.24 7.80 2.20
CA CYS A 150 0.96 8.14 2.78
C CYS A 150 1.08 9.32 3.76
N PRO A 151 0.09 10.25 3.79
CA PRO A 151 0.05 11.28 4.82
C PRO A 151 -0.13 10.68 6.21
N GLY A 152 0.17 11.48 7.24
CA GLY A 152 -0.03 11.09 8.64
C GLY A 152 -1.52 10.88 8.96
N SER A 153 -1.81 9.82 9.71
CA SER A 153 -3.15 9.51 10.22
C SER A 153 -3.35 10.03 11.64
N GLY A 154 -4.60 10.18 12.07
CA GLY A 154 -4.99 10.82 13.32
C GLY A 154 -4.47 10.23 14.62
N ALA A 155 -4.03 8.98 14.58
CA ALA A 155 -3.42 8.33 15.74
C ALA A 155 -2.15 9.06 16.23
N SER A 156 -1.47 9.83 15.36
CA SER A 156 -0.27 10.59 15.77
C SER A 156 -0.54 11.60 16.88
N ASN A 157 -1.76 12.12 16.98
CA ASN A 157 -2.15 13.07 18.03
C ASN A 157 -2.15 12.41 19.41
N GLN A 158 -2.64 11.17 19.50
CA GLN A 158 -2.63 10.39 20.75
C GLN A 158 -1.21 10.02 21.17
N TRP A 159 -0.36 9.61 20.22
CA TRP A 159 1.06 9.36 20.50
C TRP A 159 1.79 10.63 20.95
N THR A 160 1.51 11.76 20.33
CA THR A 160 2.10 13.05 20.71
C THR A 160 1.70 13.42 22.13
N LEU A 161 0.42 13.22 22.49
CA LEU A 161 -0.05 13.43 23.86
C LEU A 161 0.65 12.48 24.86
N LEU A 162 0.83 11.21 24.51
CA LEU A 162 1.48 10.22 25.36
C LEU A 162 2.94 10.56 25.67
N PHE A 163 3.65 11.18 24.72
CA PHE A 163 5.03 11.60 24.86
C PHE A 163 5.19 13.07 25.33
N ASP A 164 4.14 13.68 25.90
CA ASP A 164 4.11 15.08 26.34
C ASP A 164 4.52 16.10 25.24
N GLY A 165 4.23 15.75 23.98
CA GLY A 165 4.47 16.61 22.83
C GLY A 165 3.33 17.59 22.55
N ASP A 166 3.56 18.51 21.61
CA ASP A 166 2.56 19.49 21.19
C ASP A 166 1.50 18.86 20.27
N VAL A 167 0.36 18.49 20.86
CA VAL A 167 -0.80 17.92 20.15
C VAL A 167 -1.36 18.87 19.10
N ASN A 168 -1.27 20.19 19.33
CA ASN A 168 -1.74 21.17 18.37
C ASN A 168 -0.86 21.18 17.13
N LEU A 169 0.45 21.12 17.32
CA LEU A 169 1.40 21.00 16.22
C LEU A 169 1.19 19.69 15.44
N SER A 170 0.98 18.56 16.13
CA SER A 170 0.70 17.27 15.48
C SER A 170 -0.58 17.32 14.63
N ALA A 171 -1.67 17.89 15.15
CA ALA A 171 -2.93 17.99 14.41
C ALA A 171 -2.76 18.82 13.12
N VAL A 172 -2.02 19.92 13.22
CA VAL A 172 -1.69 20.79 12.09
C VAL A 172 -0.82 20.08 11.05
N MET A 173 0.18 19.32 11.49
CA MET A 173 1.02 18.51 10.60
C MET A 173 0.23 17.46 9.84
N SER A 174 -0.71 16.79 10.52
CA SER A 174 -1.61 15.82 9.88
C SER A 174 -2.49 16.48 8.83
N PHE A 175 -2.98 17.70 9.07
CA PHE A 175 -3.70 18.47 8.05
C PHE A 175 -2.82 18.83 6.85
N VAL A 176 -1.67 19.46 7.10
CA VAL A 176 -0.75 19.92 6.04
C VAL A 176 -0.27 18.74 5.20
N SER A 177 0.06 17.62 5.82
CA SER A 177 0.44 16.40 5.10
C SER A 177 -0.72 15.83 4.29
N THR A 178 -1.91 15.68 4.89
CA THR A 178 -3.10 15.20 4.17
C THR A 178 -3.43 16.07 2.95
N ALA A 179 -3.41 17.40 3.09
CA ALA A 179 -3.63 18.32 1.98
C ALA A 179 -2.53 18.19 0.91
N SER A 180 -1.28 18.14 1.33
CA SER A 180 -0.14 18.03 0.41
C SER A 180 -0.06 16.68 -0.30
N SER A 181 -0.64 15.63 0.28
CA SER A 181 -0.68 14.29 -0.31
C SER A 181 -1.32 14.28 -1.69
N PHE A 182 -2.27 15.18 -1.96
CA PHE A 182 -2.91 15.30 -3.27
C PHE A 182 -1.92 15.61 -4.40
N VAL A 183 -0.84 16.32 -4.08
CA VAL A 183 0.22 16.66 -5.04
C VAL A 183 1.40 15.71 -4.91
N MET A 184 1.83 15.43 -3.67
CA MET A 184 3.03 14.63 -3.40
C MET A 184 2.86 13.17 -3.82
N MET A 185 1.70 12.54 -3.60
CA MET A 185 1.48 11.15 -4.00
C MET A 185 1.59 10.98 -5.52
N PRO A 186 0.81 11.68 -6.36
CA PRO A 186 0.96 11.59 -7.81
C PRO A 186 2.39 11.89 -8.28
N LEU A 187 3.06 12.86 -7.66
CA LEU A 187 4.44 13.20 -7.97
C LEU A 187 5.40 12.03 -7.68
N TYR A 188 5.26 11.36 -6.52
CA TYR A 188 6.08 10.20 -6.17
C TYR A 188 5.82 9.01 -7.08
N PHE A 189 4.57 8.73 -7.42
CA PHE A 189 4.23 7.70 -8.39
C PHE A 189 4.80 8.00 -9.78
N TYR A 190 4.76 9.27 -10.20
CA TYR A 190 5.30 9.71 -11.48
C TYR A 190 6.83 9.66 -11.54
N THR A 191 7.52 9.91 -10.43
CA THR A 191 8.99 9.96 -10.38
C THR A 191 9.60 8.61 -10.03
N ILE A 192 9.48 8.20 -8.76
CA ILE A 192 10.12 7.01 -8.18
C ILE A 192 9.27 5.76 -8.44
N GLY A 193 7.95 5.87 -8.31
CA GLY A 193 7.03 4.74 -8.48
C GLY A 193 7.17 4.05 -9.84
N ARG A 194 7.53 4.80 -10.90
CA ARG A 194 7.81 4.26 -12.23
C ARG A 194 8.95 3.24 -12.27
N ILE A 195 9.93 3.35 -11.38
CA ILE A 195 11.06 2.41 -11.32
C ILE A 195 10.53 1.02 -10.97
N TYR A 196 9.75 0.93 -9.88
CA TYR A 196 9.13 -0.31 -9.44
C TYR A 196 8.08 -0.79 -10.44
N MET A 197 7.21 0.09 -10.92
CA MET A 197 6.12 -0.29 -11.83
C MET A 197 6.60 -0.81 -13.20
N ARG A 198 7.75 -0.32 -13.70
CA ARG A 198 8.36 -0.82 -14.94
C ARG A 198 8.82 -2.27 -14.80
N GLU A 199 9.32 -2.64 -13.62
CA GLU A 199 9.73 -4.01 -13.33
C GLU A 199 8.52 -4.95 -13.23
N LEU A 200 7.37 -4.45 -12.75
CA LEU A 200 6.12 -5.22 -12.66
C LEU A 200 5.24 -5.17 -13.92
N SER A 201 5.56 -4.34 -14.93
CA SER A 201 4.69 -4.09 -16.10
C SER A 201 3.27 -3.61 -15.76
N ILE A 202 3.12 -2.89 -14.63
CA ILE A 202 1.83 -2.38 -14.15
C ILE A 202 1.69 -0.91 -14.56
N SER A 203 0.55 -0.56 -15.16
CA SER A 203 0.21 0.84 -15.46
C SER A 203 -0.33 1.54 -14.23
N VAL A 204 0.09 2.78 -13.97
CA VAL A 204 -0.36 3.57 -12.82
C VAL A 204 -1.81 4.04 -13.06
N PRO A 205 -2.79 3.61 -12.24
CA PRO A 205 -4.16 4.08 -12.37
C PRO A 205 -4.30 5.48 -11.75
N PHE A 206 -3.75 6.50 -12.42
CA PHE A 206 -3.74 7.90 -11.93
C PHE A 206 -5.14 8.40 -11.57
N LEU A 207 -6.15 8.07 -12.38
CA LEU A 207 -7.54 8.47 -12.10
C LEU A 207 -8.10 7.81 -10.84
N GLY A 208 -7.73 6.56 -10.58
CA GLY A 208 -8.10 5.85 -9.36
C GLY A 208 -7.42 6.44 -8.13
N LEU A 209 -6.13 6.78 -8.23
CA LEU A 209 -5.37 7.45 -7.16
C LEU A 209 -5.98 8.81 -6.82
N LEU A 210 -6.26 9.64 -7.82
CA LEU A 210 -6.88 10.95 -7.63
C LEU A 210 -8.26 10.84 -6.99
N ARG A 211 -9.07 9.85 -7.40
CA ARG A 211 -10.40 9.60 -6.81
C ARG A 211 -10.30 9.17 -5.36
N SER A 212 -9.37 8.29 -5.03
CA SER A 212 -9.13 7.84 -3.65
C SER A 212 -8.62 8.97 -2.76
N LEU A 213 -7.74 9.82 -3.27
CA LEU A 213 -7.26 11.01 -2.55
C LEU A 213 -8.41 12.01 -2.33
N ALA A 214 -9.26 12.22 -3.32
CA ALA A 214 -10.44 13.08 -3.18
C ALA A 214 -11.41 12.58 -2.11
N LEU A 215 -11.57 11.25 -1.97
CA LEU A 215 -12.40 10.63 -0.91
C LEU A 215 -11.87 10.87 0.50
N VAL A 216 -10.60 11.25 0.66
CA VAL A 216 -10.02 11.60 1.98
C VAL A 216 -10.07 13.11 2.19
N VAL A 217 -9.65 13.89 1.19
CA VAL A 217 -9.53 15.35 1.32
C VAL A 217 -10.89 16.04 1.44
N LEU A 218 -11.89 15.65 0.65
CA LEU A 218 -13.23 16.25 0.71
C LEU A 218 -13.88 16.13 2.10
N PRO A 219 -14.00 14.94 2.71
CA PRO A 219 -14.55 14.82 4.06
C PRO A 219 -13.70 15.53 5.12
N TYR A 220 -12.38 15.54 4.95
CA TYR A 220 -11.50 16.29 5.83
C TYR A 220 -11.82 17.79 5.82
N SER A 221 -11.95 18.39 4.62
CA SER A 221 -12.33 19.80 4.46
C SER A 221 -13.71 20.10 5.04
N ILE A 222 -14.67 19.17 4.89
CA ILE A 222 -16.00 19.29 5.51
C ILE A 222 -15.88 19.29 7.05
N GLY A 223 -15.05 18.41 7.61
CA GLY A 223 -14.79 18.37 9.05
C GLY A 223 -14.24 19.69 9.60
N ILE A 224 -13.30 20.32 8.88
CA ILE A 224 -12.78 21.66 9.23
C ILE A 224 -13.89 22.71 9.19
N GLY A 225 -14.73 22.69 8.15
CA GLY A 225 -15.87 23.59 8.02
C GLY A 225 -16.84 23.48 9.20
N ILE A 226 -17.12 22.25 9.64
CA ILE A 226 -17.96 21.98 10.81
C ILE A 226 -17.31 22.53 12.10
N SER A 227 -16.00 22.29 12.29
CA SER A 227 -15.23 22.83 13.43
C SER A 227 -15.32 24.35 13.50
N HIS A 228 -15.22 25.02 12.34
CA HIS A 228 -15.27 26.47 12.25
C HIS A 228 -16.66 27.05 12.59
N CYS A 229 -17.74 26.39 12.12
CA CYS A 229 -19.11 26.86 12.37
C CYS A 229 -19.61 26.53 13.80
N SER A 230 -19.16 25.42 14.40
CA SER A 230 -19.68 24.91 15.66
C SER A 230 -18.57 24.41 16.60
N PRO A 231 -17.96 25.30 17.41
CA PRO A 231 -16.91 24.91 18.37
C PRO A 231 -17.39 23.91 19.44
N LYS A 232 -18.71 23.82 19.68
CA LYS A 232 -19.32 22.81 20.57
C LYS A 232 -19.19 21.38 20.05
N THR A 233 -19.15 21.18 18.73
CA THR A 233 -19.00 19.85 18.13
C THR A 233 -17.60 19.31 18.35
N ARG A 234 -16.59 20.19 18.35
CA ARG A 234 -15.20 19.83 18.64
C ARG A 234 -15.03 19.26 20.04
N SER A 235 -15.64 19.87 21.06
CA SER A 235 -15.53 19.36 22.44
C SER A 235 -16.18 17.98 22.61
N ILE A 236 -17.28 17.71 21.91
CA ILE A 236 -17.93 16.39 21.94
C ILE A 236 -17.04 15.33 21.28
N VAL A 237 -16.46 15.65 20.12
CA VAL A 237 -15.58 14.73 19.39
C VAL A 237 -14.28 14.48 20.15
N GLN A 238 -13.72 15.48 20.82
CA GLN A 238 -12.54 15.31 21.68
C GLN A 238 -12.80 14.35 22.85
N THR A 239 -14.00 14.36 23.44
CA THR A 239 -14.36 13.45 24.53
C THR A 239 -14.58 12.00 24.06
N LEU A 240 -14.84 11.79 22.77
CA LEU A 240 -15.06 10.46 22.18
C LEU A 240 -13.76 9.77 21.73
N VAL A 241 -12.62 10.47 21.75
CA VAL A 241 -11.30 10.03 21.24
C VAL A 241 -10.32 9.86 22.39
#